data_AF-A0A8C3U474-F1
#
_entry.id   AF-A0A8C3U474-F1
#
_cell.length_a   1.000
_cell.length_b   1.000
_cell.length_c   1.000
_cell.angle_alpha   90.00
_cell.angle_beta   90.00
_cell.angle_gamma   90.00
#
_symmetry.space_group_name_H-M   'P 1'
#
loop_
_entity.id
_entity.type
_entity.pdbx_description
1 polymer ?
#
loop_
_entity_poly.entity_id
_entity_poly.type
_entity_poly.pdbx_seq_one_letter_code
_entity_poly.pdbx_strand_id
1 'polypeptide(L)'
;MSPSMPVSLSPSPPSRTPFPISPRSLLPSRGAARAAPRGDVTLCAPCRHSRAAMLPALRRCRPGPVPLPALAAALGPGPFPALCPGWSPRAVPARGRKSRHDPPAKSKVGRVKLPPPVDPEELLVVLERYRQHRLVLNALRAEFRAEVLQKKREERLAAAGSLEEQEEHRRLMAWNDEENARQRARREERLRKQEEEEKRKKLEIAEKQARKMEAFVEEKEKEVLQLQEEAKNFITLENLEARIEECLDNPRNYNFAIDKDGRIVKRTVLS
;
A
#
# COMPACT_ATOMS: atom_id res chain seq x y z
N MET A 1 -58.44 49.79 -25.67
CA MET A 1 -57.69 49.71 -24.40
C MET A 1 -56.70 48.58 -24.51
N SER A 2 -55.45 48.88 -24.85
CA SER A 2 -54.29 48.05 -24.50
C SER A 2 -54.11 48.13 -22.96
N PRO A 3 -53.40 47.22 -22.24
CA PRO A 3 -52.11 46.67 -22.69
C PRO A 3 -51.71 45.23 -22.25
N SER A 4 -50.59 44.80 -22.86
CA SER A 4 -49.44 44.07 -22.29
C SER A 4 -49.56 42.61 -21.79
N MET A 5 -49.02 41.66 -22.57
CA MET A 5 -47.67 41.02 -22.43
C MET A 5 -47.19 40.59 -20.99
N PRO A 6 -46.17 39.70 -20.84
CA PRO A 6 -46.02 38.30 -21.28
C PRO A 6 -45.29 37.40 -20.20
N VAL A 7 -44.78 36.23 -20.65
CA VAL A 7 -43.56 35.48 -20.19
C VAL A 7 -43.73 34.19 -19.38
N SER A 8 -43.17 33.14 -20.00
CA SER A 8 -42.69 31.83 -19.57
C SER A 8 -41.99 31.74 -18.21
N LEU A 9 -42.05 30.57 -17.55
CA LEU A 9 -40.93 29.98 -16.81
C LEU A 9 -41.20 28.50 -16.49
N SER A 10 -40.37 27.63 -17.05
CA SER A 10 -40.23 26.21 -16.73
C SER A 10 -39.55 26.00 -15.37
N PRO A 11 -39.92 24.98 -14.57
CA PRO A 11 -39.26 24.73 -13.30
C PRO A 11 -38.02 23.83 -13.44
N SER A 12 -36.88 24.34 -12.97
CA SER A 12 -35.62 23.61 -12.75
C SER A 12 -35.64 22.83 -11.42
N PRO A 13 -34.93 21.70 -11.29
CA PRO A 13 -34.94 20.86 -10.08
C PRO A 13 -34.04 21.40 -8.95
N PRO A 14 -34.32 21.08 -7.67
CA PRO A 14 -33.57 21.58 -6.54
C PRO A 14 -32.22 20.89 -6.34
N SER A 15 -31.23 21.73 -6.00
CA SER A 15 -29.85 21.39 -5.63
C SER A 15 -29.78 20.68 -4.27
N ARG A 16 -28.96 19.62 -4.20
CA ARG A 16 -28.57 18.94 -2.95
C ARG A 16 -27.55 19.77 -2.19
N THR A 17 -27.84 20.08 -0.94
CA THR A 17 -26.90 20.62 0.05
C THR A 17 -26.08 19.49 0.69
N PRO A 18 -24.79 19.72 1.05
CA PRO A 18 -23.99 18.74 1.77
C PRO A 18 -24.18 18.88 3.30
N PHE A 19 -24.27 17.72 3.97
CA PHE A 19 -24.36 17.58 5.43
C PHE A 19 -23.07 17.98 6.16
N PRO A 20 -23.14 18.54 7.38
CA PRO A 20 -21.98 18.86 8.21
C PRO A 20 -21.45 17.65 8.99
N ILE A 21 -20.13 17.52 9.05
CA ILE A 21 -19.37 16.51 9.81
C ILE A 21 -19.28 16.96 11.27
N SER A 22 -19.69 16.11 12.22
CA SER A 22 -19.50 16.32 13.66
C SER A 22 -18.08 15.88 14.13
N PRO A 23 -17.49 16.56 15.13
CA PRO A 23 -16.12 16.31 15.57
C PRO A 23 -16.04 15.20 16.62
N ARG A 24 -15.00 14.36 16.53
CA ARG A 24 -14.69 13.29 17.48
C ARG A 24 -13.70 13.80 18.54
N SER A 25 -14.03 13.50 19.79
CA SER A 25 -13.40 13.88 21.04
C SER A 25 -11.98 13.32 21.28
N LEU A 26 -11.03 14.22 21.60
CA LEU A 26 -10.12 14.28 22.77
C LEU A 26 -10.29 13.12 23.79
N LEU A 27 -9.30 12.35 24.31
CA LEU A 27 -7.98 12.59 24.96
C LEU A 27 -7.43 11.19 25.44
N PRO A 28 -6.32 11.02 26.23
CA PRO A 28 -5.12 11.83 26.50
C PRO A 28 -3.77 11.07 26.41
N SER A 29 -2.73 11.86 26.67
CA SER A 29 -1.28 11.69 26.79
C SER A 29 -0.68 10.61 27.72
N ARG A 30 0.48 10.09 27.30
CA ARG A 30 1.68 9.66 28.05
C ARG A 30 2.85 9.80 27.05
N GLY A 31 4.03 10.32 27.30
CA GLY A 31 4.85 10.54 28.50
C GLY A 31 6.30 10.32 28.03
N ALA A 32 7.17 11.31 28.23
CA ALA A 32 8.49 11.46 27.62
C ALA A 32 9.54 10.38 28.01
N ALA A 33 10.47 10.07 27.09
CA ALA A 33 11.81 9.57 27.43
C ALA A 33 12.85 9.78 26.31
N ARG A 34 13.75 10.74 26.57
CA ARG A 34 15.22 10.78 26.41
C ARG A 34 15.95 10.48 25.07
N ALA A 35 17.00 11.28 24.91
CA ALA A 35 17.93 11.44 23.81
C ALA A 35 19.07 10.40 23.68
N ALA A 36 19.67 10.43 22.47
CA ALA A 36 21.11 10.25 22.12
C ALA A 36 21.62 8.81 21.77
N PRO A 37 22.80 8.66 21.13
CA PRO A 37 23.13 9.09 19.76
C PRO A 37 23.95 8.04 18.95
N ARG A 38 24.18 8.34 17.65
CA ARG A 38 25.32 8.02 16.75
C ARG A 38 26.03 6.66 16.82
N GLY A 39 26.13 6.00 15.66
CA GLY A 39 27.15 5.00 15.34
C GLY A 39 27.43 5.00 13.84
N ASP A 40 28.59 5.52 13.45
CA ASP A 40 29.18 5.49 12.11
C ASP A 40 29.92 4.15 11.87
N VAL A 41 30.37 3.98 10.61
CA VAL A 41 31.44 3.08 10.10
C VAL A 41 31.01 1.61 9.90
N THR A 42 30.93 1.07 8.67
CA THR A 42 32.09 0.74 7.83
C THR A 42 31.69 0.35 6.40
N LEU A 43 32.46 0.88 5.46
CA LEU A 43 32.62 0.42 4.09
C LEU A 43 33.28 -0.96 4.05
N CYS A 44 32.85 -1.84 3.14
CA CYS A 44 33.80 -2.70 2.42
C CYS A 44 33.31 -2.98 1.00
N ALA A 45 34.25 -2.82 0.07
CA ALA A 45 34.10 -2.81 -1.38
C ALA A 45 34.30 -4.23 -1.99
N PRO A 46 34.20 -4.40 -3.32
CA PRO A 46 33.75 -5.63 -3.98
C PRO A 46 34.87 -6.58 -4.38
N CYS A 47 34.53 -7.87 -4.58
CA CYS A 47 35.36 -8.80 -5.34
C CYS A 47 34.68 -9.14 -6.68
N ARG A 48 35.42 -8.85 -7.76
CA ARG A 48 35.18 -9.30 -9.14
C ARG A 48 35.76 -10.70 -9.36
N HIS A 49 35.48 -11.23 -10.56
CA HIS A 49 35.92 -12.49 -11.21
C HIS A 49 34.93 -13.64 -10.96
N SER A 50 34.45 -14.40 -11.96
CA SER A 50 34.91 -14.62 -13.33
C SER A 50 33.79 -15.32 -14.14
N ARG A 51 33.83 -15.12 -15.47
CA ARG A 51 33.04 -15.85 -16.48
C ARG A 51 33.40 -17.34 -16.52
N ALA A 52 32.40 -18.21 -16.75
CA ALA A 52 32.40 -19.39 -17.63
C ALA A 52 31.12 -20.21 -17.31
N ALA A 53 30.11 -20.25 -18.16
CA ALA A 53 29.95 -21.24 -19.23
C ALA A 53 30.11 -22.70 -18.75
N MET A 54 29.00 -23.45 -18.74
CA MET A 54 28.86 -24.88 -19.11
C MET A 54 27.53 -25.44 -18.55
N LEU A 55 26.51 -25.57 -19.40
CA LEU A 55 25.58 -26.72 -19.40
C LEU A 55 26.38 -27.94 -19.95
N PRO A 56 26.03 -29.23 -19.75
CA PRO A 56 24.66 -29.77 -19.61
C PRO A 56 24.52 -31.00 -18.66
N ALA A 57 23.30 -31.44 -18.38
CA ALA A 57 22.98 -32.88 -18.26
C ALA A 57 21.47 -33.12 -18.16
N LEU A 58 20.93 -33.66 -19.24
CA LEU A 58 19.62 -34.30 -19.35
C LEU A 58 19.63 -35.66 -18.64
N ARG A 59 18.67 -35.90 -17.74
CA ARG A 59 18.12 -37.24 -17.45
C ARG A 59 16.60 -37.09 -17.39
N ARG A 60 15.89 -37.39 -18.49
CA ARG A 60 15.27 -38.70 -18.80
C ARG A 60 14.44 -39.27 -17.65
N CYS A 61 13.17 -38.88 -17.59
CA CYS A 61 12.08 -39.77 -17.20
C CYS A 61 11.19 -39.93 -18.44
N ARG A 62 11.16 -41.14 -19.01
CA ARG A 62 10.17 -41.52 -20.04
C ARG A 62 8.85 -41.90 -19.35
N PRO A 63 7.71 -41.64 -20.00
CA PRO A 63 6.36 -41.89 -19.49
C PRO A 63 5.92 -43.35 -19.73
N GLY A 64 5.16 -43.90 -18.78
CA GLY A 64 4.38 -45.13 -18.93
C GLY A 64 2.91 -44.83 -19.26
N PRO A 65 2.14 -45.80 -19.77
CA PRO A 65 1.27 -45.59 -20.92
C PRO A 65 -0.19 -45.25 -20.62
N VAL A 66 -0.77 -44.56 -21.58
CA VAL A 66 -2.20 -44.30 -21.78
C VAL A 66 -2.93 -45.61 -22.11
N PRO A 67 -4.22 -45.71 -21.75
CA PRO A 67 -5.20 -45.99 -22.81
C PRO A 67 -6.41 -45.03 -22.76
N LEU A 68 -6.82 -44.58 -23.94
CA LEU A 68 -8.10 -43.93 -24.26
C LEU A 68 -8.87 -44.87 -25.23
N PRO A 69 -10.15 -44.63 -25.54
CA PRO A 69 -11.26 -44.26 -24.65
C PRO A 69 -12.46 -45.21 -24.86
N ALA A 70 -13.25 -45.45 -23.81
CA ALA A 70 -14.59 -45.99 -23.97
C ALA A 70 -15.60 -44.87 -23.70
N LEU A 71 -16.37 -44.54 -24.74
CA LEU A 71 -17.55 -43.69 -24.70
C LEU A 71 -18.54 -44.21 -23.65
N ALA A 72 -18.72 -43.44 -22.57
CA ALA A 72 -19.91 -43.54 -21.73
C ALA A 72 -20.37 -42.13 -21.36
N ALA A 73 -21.67 -41.93 -21.58
CA ALA A 73 -22.35 -40.66 -21.60
C ALA A 73 -22.26 -39.88 -20.27
N ALA A 74 -22.31 -38.58 -20.46
CA ALA A 74 -22.32 -37.54 -19.45
C ALA A 74 -23.45 -37.69 -18.42
N LEU A 75 -23.10 -37.77 -17.15
CA LEU A 75 -23.87 -37.20 -16.02
C LEU A 75 -22.86 -36.83 -14.93
N GLY A 76 -22.34 -35.60 -14.99
CA GLY A 76 -21.54 -35.06 -13.91
C GLY A 76 -22.38 -34.98 -12.63
N PRO A 77 -21.82 -35.28 -11.44
CA PRO A 77 -22.49 -35.03 -10.19
C PRO A 77 -22.64 -33.51 -10.06
N GLY A 78 -23.86 -33.02 -10.27
CA GLY A 78 -24.21 -31.66 -9.90
C GLY A 78 -23.87 -31.43 -8.43
N PRO A 79 -23.63 -30.18 -8.01
CA PRO A 79 -23.36 -29.89 -6.62
C PRO A 79 -24.61 -30.25 -5.82
N PHE A 80 -24.62 -31.45 -5.22
CA PHE A 80 -25.49 -31.74 -4.10
C PHE A 80 -25.26 -30.60 -3.10
N PRO A 81 -26.31 -29.88 -2.66
CA PRO A 81 -26.13 -28.89 -1.62
C PRO A 81 -25.57 -29.68 -0.44
N ALA A 82 -24.33 -29.38 -0.07
CA ALA A 82 -23.74 -29.89 1.14
C ALA A 82 -24.80 -29.68 2.23
N LEU A 83 -25.26 -30.76 2.83
CA LEU A 83 -25.87 -30.69 4.15
C LEU A 83 -24.77 -30.16 5.06
N CYS A 84 -24.61 -28.83 5.09
CA CYS A 84 -24.10 -28.17 6.26
C CYS A 84 -24.94 -28.72 7.40
N PRO A 85 -24.35 -29.27 8.48
CA PRO A 85 -25.07 -29.41 9.73
C PRO A 85 -25.35 -27.97 10.15
N GLY A 86 -26.48 -27.45 9.68
CA GLY A 86 -27.01 -26.19 10.10
C GLY A 86 -27.24 -26.34 11.59
N TRP A 87 -26.28 -25.87 12.38
CA TRP A 87 -26.62 -25.22 13.62
C TRP A 87 -27.49 -24.03 13.23
N SER A 88 -28.76 -24.31 12.95
CA SER A 88 -29.81 -23.35 13.21
C SER A 88 -29.52 -22.86 14.63
N PRO A 89 -29.28 -21.55 14.85
CA PRO A 89 -29.20 -21.02 16.19
C PRO A 89 -30.40 -21.61 16.92
N ARG A 90 -30.16 -22.33 18.03
CA ARG A 90 -31.22 -22.87 18.89
C ARG A 90 -32.19 -21.71 19.04
N ALA A 91 -33.34 -21.79 18.37
CA ALA A 91 -34.27 -20.69 18.37
C ALA A 91 -34.53 -20.42 19.84
N VAL A 92 -34.07 -19.27 20.33
CA VAL A 92 -34.28 -18.86 21.71
C VAL A 92 -35.77 -19.05 21.91
N PRO A 93 -36.21 -19.93 22.82
CA PRO A 93 -37.61 -20.30 22.90
C PRO A 93 -38.38 -19.00 23.01
N ALA A 94 -39.23 -18.74 22.01
CA ALA A 94 -40.06 -17.55 21.97
C ALA A 94 -40.73 -17.45 23.34
N ARG A 95 -40.37 -16.41 24.09
CA ARG A 95 -40.64 -16.28 25.52
C ARG A 95 -42.12 -16.63 25.79
N GLY A 96 -42.38 -17.76 26.43
CA GLY A 96 -43.73 -18.23 26.75
C GLY A 96 -44.29 -19.44 25.97
N ARG A 97 -43.54 -20.07 25.05
CA ARG A 97 -43.92 -21.38 24.46
C ARG A 97 -43.12 -22.52 25.09
N LYS A 98 -43.76 -23.69 25.23
CA LYS A 98 -43.11 -24.91 25.75
C LYS A 98 -42.04 -25.41 24.78
N SER A 99 -40.89 -25.78 25.32
CA SER A 99 -39.81 -26.47 24.63
C SER A 99 -40.13 -27.95 24.42
N ARG A 100 -39.33 -28.63 23.58
CA ARG A 100 -39.45 -30.09 23.36
C ARG A 100 -39.21 -30.92 24.64
N HIS A 101 -38.41 -30.41 25.58
CA HIS A 101 -38.04 -31.11 26.81
C HIS A 101 -38.98 -30.80 27.98
N ASP A 102 -39.89 -29.85 27.80
CA ASP A 102 -40.81 -29.43 28.86
C ASP A 102 -41.96 -30.43 28.97
N PRO A 103 -42.34 -30.87 30.18
CA PRO A 103 -43.44 -31.79 30.33
C PRO A 103 -44.79 -31.15 29.91
N PRO A 104 -45.73 -31.95 29.37
CA PRO A 104 -47.10 -31.50 29.18
C PRO A 104 -47.74 -31.12 30.51
N ALA A 105 -48.69 -30.19 30.48
CA ALA A 105 -49.39 -29.80 31.71
C ALA A 105 -50.26 -30.96 32.20
N LYS A 106 -50.34 -31.20 33.52
CA LYS A 106 -51.14 -32.29 34.12
C LYS A 106 -52.58 -32.32 33.60
N SER A 107 -53.21 -31.16 33.43
CA SER A 107 -54.57 -31.00 32.88
C SER A 107 -54.71 -31.32 31.39
N LYS A 108 -53.60 -31.46 30.65
CA LYS A 108 -53.57 -31.78 29.21
C LYS A 108 -53.07 -33.19 28.91
N VAL A 109 -52.50 -33.90 29.90
CA VAL A 109 -51.99 -35.28 29.73
C VAL A 109 -53.09 -36.23 29.26
N GLY A 110 -54.30 -36.13 29.83
CA GLY A 110 -55.45 -36.96 29.45
C GLY A 110 -56.43 -36.30 28.47
N ARG A 111 -56.15 -35.08 27.96
CA ARG A 111 -57.10 -34.34 27.11
C ARG A 111 -56.95 -34.74 25.65
N VAL A 112 -57.80 -35.65 25.18
CA VAL A 112 -57.94 -35.99 23.77
C VAL A 112 -58.80 -34.95 23.05
N LYS A 113 -58.40 -34.52 21.86
CA LYS A 113 -59.23 -33.66 21.00
C LYS A 113 -60.19 -34.55 20.22
N LEU A 114 -61.47 -34.49 20.54
CA LEU A 114 -62.51 -35.14 19.74
C LEU A 114 -62.77 -34.30 18.48
N PRO A 115 -62.96 -34.94 17.31
CA PRO A 115 -63.36 -34.23 16.11
C PRO A 115 -64.76 -33.64 16.31
N PRO A 116 -65.03 -32.43 15.79
CA PRO A 116 -66.39 -31.91 15.76
C PRO A 116 -67.29 -32.81 14.88
N PRO A 117 -68.60 -32.87 15.15
CA PRO A 117 -69.54 -33.52 14.23
C PRO A 117 -69.48 -32.83 12.86
N VAL A 118 -69.63 -33.61 11.79
CA VAL A 118 -69.54 -33.13 10.41
C VAL A 118 -70.76 -33.62 9.65
N ASP A 119 -71.45 -32.68 9.00
CA ASP A 119 -72.57 -33.00 8.12
C ASP A 119 -72.03 -33.48 6.75
N PRO A 120 -72.50 -34.63 6.24
CA PRO A 120 -71.91 -35.26 5.07
C PRO A 120 -72.14 -34.47 3.78
N GLU A 121 -73.31 -33.82 3.64
CA GLU A 121 -73.65 -33.02 2.46
C GLU A 121 -72.77 -31.77 2.35
N GLU A 122 -72.59 -31.06 3.46
CA GLU A 122 -71.73 -29.87 3.51
C GLU A 122 -70.27 -30.24 3.23
N LEU A 123 -69.79 -31.36 3.77
CA LEU A 123 -68.43 -31.82 3.58
C LEU A 123 -68.12 -32.03 2.09
N LEU A 124 -69.02 -32.65 1.33
CA LEU A 124 -68.84 -32.88 -0.10
C LEU A 124 -68.71 -31.56 -0.87
N VAL A 125 -69.63 -30.62 -0.62
CA VAL A 125 -69.62 -29.29 -1.25
C VAL A 125 -68.33 -28.54 -0.91
N VAL A 126 -67.91 -28.58 0.36
CA VAL A 126 -66.69 -27.93 0.83
C VAL A 126 -65.46 -28.53 0.14
N LEU A 127 -65.35 -29.86 0.06
CA LEU A 127 -64.24 -30.54 -0.59
C LEU A 127 -64.13 -30.17 -2.07
N GLU A 128 -65.26 -30.13 -2.79
CA GLU A 128 -65.30 -29.74 -4.19
C GLU A 128 -64.89 -28.28 -4.40
N ARG A 129 -65.41 -27.35 -3.60
CA ARG A 129 -65.03 -25.93 -3.65
C ARG A 129 -63.56 -25.74 -3.36
N TYR A 130 -63.01 -26.43 -2.35
CA TYR A 130 -61.58 -26.39 -2.05
C TYR A 130 -60.74 -26.94 -3.20
N ARG A 131 -61.19 -28.02 -3.85
CA ARG A 131 -60.52 -28.57 -5.03
C ARG A 131 -60.48 -27.55 -6.16
N GLN A 132 -61.63 -26.98 -6.53
CA GLN A 132 -61.73 -25.96 -7.59
C GLN A 132 -60.89 -24.72 -7.27
N HIS A 133 -60.98 -24.19 -6.06
CA HIS A 133 -60.20 -23.04 -5.62
C HIS A 133 -58.68 -23.30 -5.70
N ARG A 134 -58.22 -24.47 -5.22
CA ARG A 134 -56.81 -24.84 -5.30
C ARG A 134 -56.32 -25.00 -6.74
N LEU A 135 -57.16 -25.51 -7.64
CA LEU A 135 -56.82 -25.61 -9.06
C LEU A 135 -56.56 -24.22 -9.66
N VAL A 136 -57.46 -23.26 -9.42
CA VAL A 136 -57.31 -21.88 -9.89
C VAL A 136 -56.04 -21.23 -9.32
N LEU A 137 -55.80 -21.35 -8.01
CA LEU A 137 -54.60 -20.77 -7.40
C LEU A 137 -53.30 -21.43 -7.88
N ASN A 138 -53.32 -22.73 -8.17
CA ASN A 138 -52.16 -23.42 -8.71
C ASN A 138 -51.86 -22.97 -10.14
N ALA A 139 -52.89 -22.73 -10.96
CA ALA A 139 -52.74 -22.16 -12.30
C ALA A 139 -52.12 -20.76 -12.23
N LEU A 140 -52.67 -19.86 -11.41
CA LEU A 140 -52.11 -18.51 -11.21
C LEU A 140 -50.65 -18.54 -10.73
N ARG A 141 -50.33 -19.46 -9.80
CA ARG A 141 -48.96 -19.64 -9.32
C ARG A 141 -48.01 -20.14 -10.42
N ALA A 142 -48.50 -20.95 -11.35
CA ALA A 142 -47.69 -21.41 -12.48
C ALA A 142 -47.36 -20.25 -13.42
N GLU A 143 -48.32 -19.38 -13.72
CA GLU A 143 -48.11 -18.17 -14.54
C GLU A 143 -47.08 -17.24 -13.89
N PHE A 144 -47.24 -16.90 -12.61
CA PHE A 144 -46.27 -16.05 -11.92
C PHE A 144 -44.86 -16.65 -11.86
N ARG A 145 -44.75 -17.98 -11.78
CA ARG A 145 -43.45 -18.66 -11.87
C ARG A 145 -42.84 -18.53 -13.26
N ALA A 146 -43.66 -18.67 -14.31
CA ALA A 146 -43.21 -18.52 -15.69
C ALA A 146 -42.72 -17.08 -15.95
N GLU A 147 -43.45 -16.07 -15.51
CA GLU A 147 -43.05 -14.65 -15.63
C GLU A 147 -41.71 -14.37 -14.92
N VAL A 148 -41.54 -14.86 -13.69
CA VAL A 148 -40.28 -14.69 -12.95
C VAL A 148 -39.12 -15.37 -13.67
N LEU A 149 -39.35 -16.54 -14.28
CA LEU A 149 -38.32 -17.22 -15.07
C LEU A 149 -38.01 -16.48 -16.38
N GLN A 150 -39.00 -15.90 -17.04
CA GLN A 150 -38.81 -15.08 -18.24
C GLN A 150 -37.98 -13.84 -17.93
N LYS A 151 -38.35 -13.07 -16.89
CA LYS A 151 -37.60 -11.89 -16.45
C LYS A 151 -36.14 -12.23 -16.13
N LYS A 152 -35.90 -13.33 -15.42
CA LYS A 152 -34.52 -13.81 -15.15
C LYS A 152 -33.73 -14.17 -16.41
N ARG A 153 -34.40 -14.65 -17.47
CA ARG A 153 -33.75 -14.95 -18.75
C ARG A 153 -33.44 -13.66 -19.50
N GLU A 154 -34.38 -12.73 -19.54
CA GLU A 154 -34.20 -11.40 -20.13
C GLU A 154 -33.06 -10.64 -19.47
N GLU A 155 -32.98 -10.63 -18.13
CA GLU A 155 -31.86 -10.05 -17.38
C GLU A 155 -30.51 -10.67 -17.76
N ARG A 156 -30.46 -12.01 -17.92
CA ARG A 156 -29.24 -12.71 -18.34
C ARG A 156 -28.84 -12.35 -19.77
N LEU A 157 -29.80 -12.16 -20.67
CA LEU A 157 -29.56 -11.76 -22.05
C LEU A 157 -29.18 -10.27 -22.14
N ALA A 158 -29.79 -9.42 -21.33
CA ALA A 158 -29.44 -8.00 -21.21
C ALA A 158 -28.02 -7.82 -20.65
N ALA A 159 -27.62 -8.64 -19.66
CA ALA A 159 -26.23 -8.69 -19.21
C ALA A 159 -25.26 -9.14 -20.33
N ALA A 160 -25.73 -9.92 -21.31
CA ALA A 160 -24.94 -10.27 -22.49
C ALA A 160 -24.83 -9.12 -23.51
N GLY A 161 -25.61 -8.03 -23.37
CA GLY A 161 -25.43 -6.74 -24.08
C GLY A 161 -24.06 -6.07 -23.86
N SER A 162 -23.22 -6.68 -23.02
CA SER A 162 -21.81 -6.37 -22.77
C SER A 162 -20.89 -6.30 -24.00
N LEU A 163 -21.29 -6.70 -25.21
CA LEU A 163 -20.37 -6.66 -26.36
C LEU A 163 -20.02 -5.24 -26.79
N GLU A 164 -21.01 -4.36 -26.89
CA GLU A 164 -20.79 -2.94 -27.21
C GLU A 164 -19.99 -2.27 -26.09
N GLU A 165 -20.33 -2.54 -24.82
CA GLU A 165 -19.58 -2.06 -23.65
C GLU A 165 -18.13 -2.58 -23.64
N GLN A 166 -17.90 -3.84 -24.04
CA GLN A 166 -16.57 -4.42 -24.17
C GLN A 166 -15.77 -3.77 -25.30
N GLU A 167 -16.42 -3.46 -26.43
CA GLU A 167 -15.78 -2.75 -27.54
C GLU A 167 -15.42 -1.32 -27.16
N GLU A 168 -16.31 -0.60 -26.48
CA GLU A 168 -16.03 0.72 -25.93
C GLU A 168 -14.88 0.68 -24.93
N HIS A 169 -14.89 -0.29 -24.02
CA HIS A 169 -13.81 -0.52 -23.08
C HIS A 169 -12.47 -0.77 -23.81
N ARG A 170 -12.46 -1.60 -24.86
CA ARG A 170 -11.25 -1.83 -25.67
C ARG A 170 -10.76 -0.56 -26.35
N ARG A 171 -11.66 0.27 -26.89
CA ARG A 171 -11.31 1.56 -27.50
C ARG A 171 -10.70 2.52 -26.48
N LEU A 172 -11.28 2.61 -25.28
CA LEU A 172 -10.76 3.45 -24.20
C LEU A 172 -9.39 2.98 -23.71
N MET A 173 -9.17 1.68 -23.62
CA MET A 173 -7.85 1.12 -23.25
C MET A 173 -6.79 1.43 -24.30
N ALA A 174 -7.11 1.27 -25.59
CA ALA A 174 -6.19 1.63 -26.67
C ALA A 174 -5.82 3.11 -26.63
N TRP A 175 -6.81 4.00 -26.40
CA TRP A 175 -6.56 5.43 -26.25
C TRP A 175 -5.67 5.75 -25.04
N ASN A 176 -5.87 5.07 -23.91
CA ASN A 176 -5.04 5.23 -22.72
C ASN A 176 -3.58 4.83 -22.99
N ASP A 177 -3.37 3.74 -23.71
CA ASP A 177 -2.04 3.26 -24.08
C ASP A 177 -1.31 4.24 -25.00
N GLU A 178 -2.02 4.82 -25.97
CA GLU A 178 -1.48 5.86 -26.84
C GLU A 178 -1.05 7.11 -26.06
N GLU A 179 -1.87 7.57 -25.12
CA GLU A 179 -1.55 8.74 -24.31
C GLU A 179 -0.39 8.44 -23.33
N ASN A 180 -0.35 7.24 -22.77
CA ASN A 180 0.78 6.78 -21.96
C ASN A 180 2.08 6.73 -22.77
N ALA A 181 2.03 6.30 -24.03
CA ALA A 181 3.18 6.31 -24.92
C ALA A 181 3.68 7.74 -25.19
N ARG A 182 2.76 8.69 -25.45
CA ARG A 182 3.11 10.12 -25.61
C ARG A 182 3.76 10.69 -24.36
N GLN A 183 3.24 10.39 -23.18
CA GLN A 183 3.82 10.84 -21.92
C GLN A 183 5.19 10.19 -21.65
N ARG A 184 5.36 8.90 -21.98
CA ARG A 184 6.64 8.20 -21.85
C ARG A 184 7.73 8.89 -22.68
N ALA A 185 7.45 9.22 -23.94
CA ALA A 185 8.39 9.95 -24.79
C ALA A 185 8.81 11.31 -24.18
N ARG A 186 7.86 12.07 -23.62
CA ARG A 186 8.16 13.34 -22.92
C ARG A 186 9.02 13.14 -21.66
N ARG A 187 8.82 12.03 -20.92
CA ARG A 187 9.64 11.70 -19.74
C ARG A 187 11.05 11.32 -20.15
N GLU A 188 11.21 10.53 -21.21
CA GLU A 188 12.53 10.15 -21.74
C GLU A 188 13.33 11.36 -22.22
N GLU A 189 12.69 12.31 -22.92
CA GLU A 189 13.37 13.55 -23.33
C GLU A 189 13.84 14.36 -22.12
N ARG A 190 13.00 14.47 -21.08
CA ARG A 190 13.36 15.15 -19.84
C ARG A 190 14.53 14.47 -19.12
N LEU A 191 14.51 13.14 -19.04
CA LEU A 191 15.57 12.36 -18.40
C LEU A 191 16.90 12.53 -19.15
N ARG A 192 16.89 12.51 -20.49
CA ARG A 192 18.11 12.77 -21.29
C ARG A 192 18.73 14.12 -20.97
N LYS A 193 17.90 15.18 -20.90
CA LYS A 193 18.38 16.53 -20.53
C LYS A 193 18.96 16.54 -19.11
N GLN A 194 18.29 15.89 -18.16
CA GLN A 194 18.78 15.77 -16.79
C GLN A 194 20.10 15.01 -16.71
N GLU A 195 20.26 13.90 -17.44
CA GLU A 195 21.52 13.15 -17.50
C GLU A 195 22.67 13.98 -18.07
N GLU A 196 22.42 14.78 -19.10
CA GLU A 196 23.41 15.71 -19.66
C GLU A 196 23.82 16.78 -18.65
N GLU A 197 22.86 17.40 -17.96
CA GLU A 197 23.13 18.37 -16.90
C GLU A 197 23.89 17.75 -15.72
N GLU A 198 23.52 16.55 -15.30
CA GLU A 198 24.23 15.83 -14.24
C GLU A 198 25.66 15.49 -14.64
N LYS A 199 25.89 15.09 -15.90
CA LYS A 199 27.25 14.87 -16.41
C LYS A 199 28.08 16.16 -16.34
N ARG A 200 27.52 17.29 -16.77
CA ARG A 200 28.20 18.61 -16.67
C ARG A 200 28.52 18.96 -15.22
N LYS A 201 27.55 18.84 -14.31
CA LYS A 201 27.75 19.10 -12.87
C LYS A 201 28.83 18.18 -12.28
N LYS A 202 28.85 16.89 -12.64
CA LYS A 202 29.87 15.94 -12.17
C LYS A 202 31.27 16.34 -12.62
N LEU A 203 31.42 16.79 -13.87
CA LEU A 203 32.70 17.31 -14.38
C LEU A 203 33.14 18.56 -13.63
N GLU A 204 32.24 19.54 -13.45
CA GLU A 204 32.55 20.76 -12.69
C GLU A 204 32.95 20.47 -11.23
N ILE A 205 32.27 19.51 -10.59
CA ILE A 205 32.60 19.09 -9.22
C ILE A 205 33.98 18.41 -9.19
N ALA A 206 34.28 17.55 -10.15
CA ALA A 206 35.57 16.87 -10.26
C ALA A 206 36.72 17.88 -10.48
N GLU A 207 36.53 18.88 -11.35
CA GLU A 207 37.51 19.95 -11.57
C GLU A 207 37.74 20.78 -10.30
N LYS A 208 36.67 21.17 -9.60
CA LYS A 208 36.78 21.90 -8.33
C LYS A 208 37.48 21.07 -7.26
N GLN A 209 37.23 19.77 -7.19
CA GLN A 209 37.88 18.86 -6.26
C GLN A 209 39.37 18.69 -6.59
N ALA A 210 39.72 18.55 -7.87
CA ALA A 210 41.10 18.46 -8.33
C ALA A 210 41.90 19.72 -7.92
N ARG A 211 41.37 20.92 -8.21
CA ARG A 211 42.02 22.19 -7.81
C ARG A 211 42.21 22.33 -6.30
N LYS A 212 41.21 21.90 -5.52
CA LYS A 212 41.31 21.90 -4.05
C LYS A 212 42.38 20.92 -3.55
N MET A 213 42.48 19.75 -4.19
CA MET A 213 43.49 18.75 -3.86
C MET A 213 44.88 19.27 -4.20
N GLU A 214 45.07 19.87 -5.38
CA GLU A 214 46.32 20.48 -5.80
C GLU A 214 46.77 21.57 -4.81
N ALA A 215 45.88 22.51 -4.48
CA ALA A 215 46.18 23.55 -3.49
C ALA A 215 46.53 22.97 -2.10
N PHE A 216 45.82 21.93 -1.67
CA PHE A 216 46.11 21.26 -0.39
C PHE A 216 47.48 20.57 -0.41
N VAL A 217 47.85 19.91 -1.52
CA VAL A 217 49.16 19.29 -1.68
C VAL A 217 50.26 20.36 -1.64
N GLU A 218 50.10 21.47 -2.35
CA GLU A 218 51.07 22.58 -2.34
C GLU A 218 51.26 23.20 -0.94
N GLU A 219 50.18 23.38 -0.17
CA GLU A 219 50.25 23.86 1.21
C GLU A 219 51.02 22.88 2.09
N LYS A 220 50.77 21.58 1.95
CA LYS A 220 51.45 20.55 2.72
C LYS A 220 52.91 20.40 2.34
N GLU A 221 53.26 20.55 1.06
CA GLU A 221 54.65 20.59 0.60
C GLU A 221 55.41 21.75 1.25
N LYS A 222 54.81 22.94 1.31
CA LYS A 222 55.39 24.11 1.99
C LYS A 222 55.59 23.87 3.49
N GLU A 223 54.61 23.30 4.17
CA GLU A 223 54.73 22.93 5.59
C GLU A 223 55.89 21.94 5.81
N VAL A 224 56.02 20.92 4.95
CA VAL A 224 57.13 19.96 5.04
C VAL A 224 58.49 20.63 4.82
N LEU A 225 58.60 21.54 3.85
CA LEU A 225 59.84 22.29 3.62
C LEU A 225 60.20 23.18 4.81
N GLN A 226 59.23 23.88 5.41
CA GLN A 226 59.45 24.66 6.64
C GLN A 226 59.95 23.77 7.78
N LEU A 227 59.32 22.61 7.99
CA LEU A 227 59.76 21.66 9.01
C LEU A 227 61.16 21.09 8.73
N GLN A 228 61.56 20.93 7.46
CA GLN A 228 62.93 20.53 7.11
C GLN A 228 63.95 21.62 7.45
N GLU A 229 63.60 22.89 7.27
CA GLU A 229 64.44 24.03 7.67
C GLU A 229 64.56 24.14 9.19
N GLU A 230 63.43 24.03 9.90
CA GLU A 230 63.40 24.03 11.37
C GLU A 230 64.12 22.82 11.96
N ALA A 231 64.06 21.66 11.31
CA ALA A 231 64.73 20.45 11.77
C ALA A 231 66.26 20.56 11.80
N LYS A 232 66.84 21.41 10.94
CA LYS A 232 68.29 21.71 10.99
C LYS A 232 68.68 22.43 12.29
N ASN A 233 67.74 23.12 12.93
CA ASN A 233 67.95 23.82 14.19
C ASN A 233 67.73 22.91 15.41
N PHE A 234 67.35 21.63 15.24
CA PHE A 234 67.19 20.70 16.36
C PHE A 234 68.53 20.34 17.01
N ILE A 235 68.48 20.09 18.31
CA ILE A 235 69.65 19.74 19.11
C ILE A 235 69.93 18.24 18.93
N THR A 236 71.07 17.93 18.31
CA THR A 236 71.59 16.56 18.16
C THR A 236 72.65 16.28 19.22
N LEU A 237 73.00 15.00 19.44
CA LEU A 237 73.98 14.58 20.45
C LEU A 237 75.33 15.32 20.31
N GLU A 238 75.74 15.61 19.08
CA GLU A 238 77.00 16.29 18.75
C GLU A 238 76.95 17.80 19.05
N ASN A 239 75.77 18.43 18.96
CA ASN A 239 75.58 19.87 19.18
C ASN A 239 75.07 20.20 20.61
N LEU A 240 75.03 19.22 21.51
CA LEU A 240 74.44 19.38 22.85
C LEU A 240 75.20 20.38 23.72
N GLU A 241 76.51 20.16 23.91
CA GLU A 241 77.33 20.97 24.83
C GLU A 241 77.37 22.44 24.40
N ALA A 242 77.58 22.69 23.10
CA ALA A 242 77.59 24.04 22.53
C ALA A 242 76.25 24.78 22.69
N ARG A 243 75.10 24.08 22.54
CA ARG A 243 73.79 24.69 22.75
C ARG A 243 73.48 24.95 24.22
N ILE A 244 74.00 24.13 25.14
CA ILE A 244 73.84 24.37 26.59
C ILE A 244 74.56 25.65 26.98
N GLU A 245 75.80 25.85 26.52
CA GLU A 245 76.57 27.08 26.77
C GLU A 245 75.86 28.32 26.20
N GLU A 246 75.44 28.28 24.93
CA GLU A 246 74.72 29.40 24.29
C GLU A 246 73.42 29.77 25.04
N CYS A 247 72.70 28.78 25.59
CA CYS A 247 71.48 29.01 26.36
C CYS A 247 71.75 29.60 27.75
N LEU A 248 72.89 29.29 28.37
CA LEU A 248 73.30 29.88 29.64
C LEU A 248 73.76 31.33 29.45
N ASP A 249 74.45 31.61 28.35
CA ASP A 249 74.94 32.96 28.01
C ASP A 249 73.81 33.91 27.57
N ASN A 250 72.76 33.40 26.90
CA ASN A 250 71.67 34.21 26.35
C ASN A 250 70.30 33.87 26.98
N PRO A 251 69.94 34.44 28.15
CA PRO A 251 68.63 34.23 28.74
C PRO A 251 67.50 34.87 27.91
N ARG A 252 66.56 34.06 27.39
CA ARG A 252 65.40 34.56 26.63
C ARG A 252 64.21 34.90 27.53
N ASN A 253 63.76 36.16 27.50
CA ASN A 253 62.60 36.64 28.25
C ASN A 253 61.36 36.75 27.36
N TYR A 254 60.34 35.94 27.63
CA TYR A 254 59.05 35.96 26.92
C TYR A 254 57.99 36.87 27.58
N ASN A 255 58.33 37.59 28.66
CA ASN A 255 57.38 38.47 29.35
C ASN A 255 57.11 39.73 28.52
N PHE A 256 55.86 39.90 28.11
CA PHE A 256 55.38 41.13 27.47
C PHE A 256 54.03 41.55 28.08
N ALA A 257 53.78 42.86 28.11
CA ALA A 257 52.49 43.41 28.52
C ALA A 257 51.67 43.75 27.28
N ILE A 258 50.34 43.75 27.40
CA ILE A 258 49.43 44.17 26.35
C ILE A 258 48.58 45.32 26.87
N ASP A 259 48.54 46.42 26.12
CA ASP A 259 47.71 47.58 26.44
C ASP A 259 46.22 47.31 26.15
N LYS A 260 45.34 48.19 26.63
CA LYS A 260 43.89 48.10 26.34
C LYS A 260 43.57 48.19 24.84
N ASP A 261 44.48 48.79 24.05
CA ASP A 261 44.39 48.88 22.58
C ASP A 261 44.99 47.66 21.86
N GLY A 262 45.38 46.61 22.59
CA GLY A 262 45.95 45.38 22.04
C GLY A 262 47.40 45.49 21.56
N ARG A 263 48.10 46.59 21.89
CA ARG A 263 49.51 46.78 21.53
C ARG A 263 50.42 46.02 22.49
N ILE A 264 51.42 45.32 21.93
CA ILE A 264 52.39 44.53 22.70
C ILE A 264 53.56 45.43 23.10
N VAL A 265 53.74 45.62 24.40
CA VAL A 265 54.87 46.36 24.98
C VAL A 265 55.84 45.36 25.61
N LYS A 266 57.02 45.21 25.01
CA LYS A 266 58.10 44.36 25.53
C LYS A 266 59.09 45.22 26.31
N ARG A 267 59.44 44.82 27.53
CA ARG A 267 60.60 45.38 28.24
C ARG A 267 61.84 44.64 27.77
N THR A 268 62.57 45.21 26.82
CA THR A 268 63.95 44.76 26.56
C THR A 268 64.84 45.33 27.65
N VAL A 269 65.22 44.50 28.61
CA VAL A 269 66.34 44.80 29.52
C VAL A 269 67.58 44.24 28.82
N LEU A 270 68.49 45.12 28.43
CA LEU A 270 69.79 44.77 27.86
C LEU A 270 70.66 44.17 28.96
N SER A 271 71.19 42.98 28.71
CA SER A 271 72.48 42.49 29.18
C SER A 271 72.96 41.51 28.13
#